data_AF-A0A9E7JPH5-F1
#
_entry.id   AF-A0A9E7JPH5-F1
#
_cell.length_a   1.000
_cell.length_b   1.000
_cell.length_c   1.000
_cell.angle_alpha   90.00
_cell.angle_beta   90.00
_cell.angle_gamma   90.00
#
_symmetry.space_group_name_H-M   'P 1'
#
loop_
_entity.id
_entity.type
_entity.pdbx_description
1 polymer ?
#
loop_
_entity_poly.entity_id
_entity_poly.type
_entity_poly.pdbx_seq_one_letter_code
_entity_poly.pdbx_strand_id
1 'polypeptide(L)'
;MDDLSALMDLVVGVKGRARKNIVTVLLNLVKNNGDKTVRDVKEVDGAKATVMALVDDNSKVSTRGKSKVKMLSRVLKSGWGSQL
;
A
#
# COMPACT_ATOMS: atom_id res chain seq x y z
N MET A 1 6.04 -9.49 -10.80
CA MET A 1 4.74 -8.79 -10.98
C MET A 1 3.64 -9.56 -10.29
N ASP A 2 3.47 -10.85 -10.62
CA ASP A 2 2.36 -11.69 -10.19
C ASP A 2 2.16 -11.73 -8.66
N ASP A 3 3.23 -11.80 -7.87
CA ASP A 3 3.15 -11.78 -6.41
C ASP A 3 2.59 -10.46 -5.84
N LEU A 4 2.98 -9.31 -6.42
CA LEU A 4 2.50 -8.00 -5.99
C LEU A 4 1.05 -7.78 -6.43
N SER A 5 0.69 -8.25 -7.62
CA SER A 5 -0.70 -8.27 -8.09
C SER A 5 -1.60 -9.09 -7.16
N ALA A 6 -1.18 -10.31 -6.81
CA ALA A 6 -1.91 -11.15 -5.85
C ALA A 6 -2.03 -10.47 -4.48
N LEU A 7 -0.98 -9.75 -4.05
CA LEU A 7 -1.02 -9.00 -2.80
C LEU A 7 -2.02 -7.83 -2.86
N MET A 8 -2.11 -7.14 -4.00
CA MET A 8 -3.10 -6.07 -4.22
C MET A 8 -4.53 -6.59 -4.31
N ASP A 9 -4.75 -7.71 -5.00
CA ASP A 9 -6.04 -8.39 -5.04
C ASP A 9 -6.50 -8.76 -3.63
N LEU A 10 -5.57 -9.23 -2.79
CA LEU A 10 -5.87 -9.55 -1.41
C LEU A 10 -6.22 -8.29 -0.59
N VAL A 11 -5.56 -7.14 -0.83
CA VAL A 11 -5.93 -5.86 -0.19
C VAL A 11 -7.39 -5.49 -0.48
N VAL A 12 -7.85 -5.69 -1.72
CA VAL A 12 -9.23 -5.43 -2.15
C VAL A 12 -10.19 -6.45 -1.55
N GLY A 13 -9.85 -7.74 -1.64
CA GLY A 13 -10.72 -8.86 -1.27
C GLY A 13 -10.94 -9.03 0.24
N VAL A 14 -9.99 -8.64 1.09
CA VAL A 14 -10.11 -8.83 2.55
C VAL A 14 -10.43 -7.54 3.30
N LYS A 15 -10.84 -7.67 4.56
CA LYS A 15 -11.25 -6.54 5.43
C LYS A 15 -10.51 -6.56 6.78
N GLY A 16 -10.66 -5.47 7.53
CA GLY A 16 -10.23 -5.38 8.93
C GLY A 16 -8.74 -5.68 9.15
N ARG A 17 -8.45 -6.62 10.06
CA ARG A 17 -7.08 -6.96 10.47
C ARG A 17 -6.26 -7.58 9.34
N ALA A 18 -6.87 -8.44 8.51
CA ALA A 18 -6.19 -9.05 7.37
C ALA A 18 -5.69 -7.97 6.40
N ARG A 19 -6.55 -7.00 6.04
CA ARG A 19 -6.19 -5.89 5.14
C ARG A 19 -5.03 -5.06 5.71
N LYS A 20 -5.10 -4.75 7.01
CA LYS A 20 -4.04 -4.01 7.70
C LYS A 20 -2.70 -4.76 7.68
N ASN A 21 -2.71 -6.07 7.82
CA ASN A 21 -1.50 -6.89 7.77
C ASN A 21 -0.87 -6.84 6.38
N ILE A 22 -1.68 -6.95 5.33
CA ILE A 22 -1.22 -6.91 3.95
C ILE A 22 -0.62 -5.54 3.60
N VAL A 23 -1.30 -4.44 3.95
CA VAL A 23 -0.75 -3.09 3.81
C VAL A 23 0.57 -2.93 4.57
N THR A 24 0.71 -3.60 5.73
CA THR A 24 1.97 -3.58 6.48
C THR A 24 3.07 -4.33 5.74
N VAL A 25 2.77 -5.47 5.14
CA VAL A 25 3.72 -6.22 4.31
C VAL A 25 4.19 -5.38 3.13
N LEU A 26 3.25 -4.76 2.39
CA LEU A 26 3.57 -3.83 1.30
C LEU A 26 4.51 -2.71 1.74
N LEU A 27 4.19 -2.06 2.86
CA LEU A 27 5.01 -0.98 3.39
C LEU A 27 6.40 -1.46 3.81
N ASN A 28 6.52 -2.67 4.36
CA ASN A 28 7.80 -3.26 4.74
C ASN A 28 8.64 -3.64 3.51
N LEU A 29 8.02 -4.16 2.45
CA LEU A 29 8.71 -4.45 1.19
C LEU A 29 9.27 -3.18 0.56
N VAL A 30 8.46 -2.13 0.51
CA VAL A 30 8.86 -0.79 0.07
C VAL A 30 10.01 -0.23 0.93
N LYS A 31 9.97 -0.44 2.25
CA LYS A 31 11.03 -0.03 3.18
C LYS A 31 12.36 -0.74 2.93
N ASN A 32 12.33 -2.05 2.69
CA ASN A 32 13.54 -2.85 2.55
C ASN A 32 14.18 -2.73 1.17
N ASN A 33 13.37 -2.59 0.12
CA ASN A 33 13.83 -2.62 -1.26
C ASN A 33 13.79 -1.25 -1.95
N GLY A 34 13.35 -0.21 -1.24
CA GLY A 34 13.35 1.18 -1.68
C GLY A 34 12.64 1.39 -3.01
N ASP A 35 13.23 2.21 -3.87
CA ASP A 35 12.61 2.69 -5.11
C ASP A 35 12.27 1.58 -6.11
N LYS A 36 12.99 0.44 -6.09
CA LYS A 36 12.68 -0.70 -6.96
C LYS A 36 11.27 -1.20 -6.69
N THR A 37 10.96 -1.53 -5.43
CA THR A 37 9.63 -2.02 -5.07
C THR A 37 8.56 -0.95 -5.19
N VAL A 38 8.90 0.33 -5.02
CA VAL A 38 7.96 1.42 -5.32
C VAL A 38 7.57 1.44 -6.79
N ARG A 39 8.53 1.23 -7.69
CA ARG A 39 8.28 1.13 -9.13
C ARG A 39 7.43 -0.10 -9.46
N ASP A 40 7.81 -1.26 -8.94
CA ASP A 40 7.07 -2.51 -9.15
C ASP A 40 5.60 -2.37 -8.68
N VAL A 41 5.36 -1.75 -7.52
CA VAL A 41 4.00 -1.49 -7.01
C VAL A 41 3.23 -0.50 -7.88
N LYS A 42 3.89 0.49 -8.48
CA LYS A 42 3.25 1.46 -9.39
C LYS A 42 2.86 0.85 -10.73
N GLU A 43 3.59 -0.17 -11.17
CA GLU A 43 3.33 -0.89 -12.42
C GLU A 43 2.18 -1.91 -12.28
N VAL A 44 1.80 -2.29 -11.05
CA VAL A 44 0.58 -3.07 -10.81
C VAL A 44 -0.64 -2.20 -11.09
N ASP A 45 -1.48 -2.68 -12.00
CA ASP A 45 -2.70 -1.96 -12.40
C ASP A 45 -3.62 -1.71 -11.20
N GLY A 46 -4.18 -0.51 -11.15
CA GLY A 46 -5.05 -0.07 -10.05
C GLY A 46 -4.39 0.08 -8.67
N ALA A 47 -3.14 -0.33 -8.45
CA ALA A 47 -2.51 -0.33 -7.11
C ALA A 47 -2.53 1.04 -6.42
N LYS A 48 -2.21 2.10 -7.16
CA LYS A 48 -2.25 3.48 -6.65
C LYS A 48 -3.67 3.90 -6.25
N ALA A 49 -4.66 3.56 -7.07
CA ALA A 49 -6.06 3.86 -6.79
C ALA A 49 -6.57 3.09 -5.57
N THR A 50 -6.24 1.80 -5.47
CA THR A 50 -6.56 0.94 -4.32
C THR A 50 -5.99 1.50 -3.02
N VAL A 51 -4.71 1.88 -3.00
CA VAL A 51 -4.09 2.47 -1.81
C VAL A 51 -4.72 3.82 -1.46
N MET A 52 -5.06 4.65 -2.46
CA MET A 52 -5.75 5.93 -2.21
C MET A 52 -7.17 5.75 -1.65
N ALA A 53 -7.93 4.79 -2.16
CA ALA A 53 -9.28 4.48 -1.66
C ALA A 53 -9.26 4.02 -0.19
N LEU A 54 -8.14 3.48 0.29
CA LEU A 54 -7.97 3.11 1.70
C LEU A 54 -7.60 4.28 2.61
N VAL A 55 -7.17 5.42 2.05
CA VAL A 55 -6.95 6.66 2.81
C VAL A 55 -8.27 7.35 3.12
N ASP A 56 -9.28 7.14 2.28
CA ASP A 56 -10.62 7.71 2.44
C ASP A 56 -11.16 7.44 3.86
N ASP A 57 -11.79 8.44 4.45
CA ASP A 57 -12.34 8.33 5.78
C ASP A 57 -13.45 7.28 5.90
N ASN A 58 -14.12 6.97 4.78
CA ASN A 58 -15.14 5.92 4.65
C ASN A 58 -14.58 4.50 4.49
N SER A 59 -13.25 4.32 4.39
CA SER A 59 -12.61 3.02 4.08
C SER A 59 -12.77 1.91 5.12
N LYS A 60 -13.46 2.17 6.25
CA LYS A 60 -13.57 1.27 7.43
C LYS A 60 -12.22 0.79 7.97
N VAL A 61 -11.12 1.46 7.61
CA VAL A 61 -9.78 1.18 8.13
C VAL A 61 -9.61 1.84 9.49
N SER A 62 -9.12 1.08 10.47
CA SER A 62 -8.79 1.63 11.80
C SER A 62 -7.82 2.81 11.73
N THR A 63 -7.83 3.73 12.71
CA THR A 63 -6.89 4.87 12.80
C THR A 63 -5.43 4.45 12.60
N ARG A 64 -4.99 3.38 13.27
CA ARG A 64 -3.62 2.83 13.11
C ARG A 64 -3.36 2.26 11.71
N GLY A 65 -4.38 1.68 11.07
CA GLY A 65 -4.29 1.23 9.67
C GLY A 65 -4.17 2.41 8.72
N LYS A 66 -4.98 3.47 8.90
CA LYS A 66 -4.95 4.69 8.08
C LYS A 66 -3.58 5.34 8.09
N SER A 67 -2.88 5.38 9.23
CA SER A 67 -1.49 5.89 9.29
C SER A 67 -0.53 5.14 8.36
N LYS A 68 -0.60 3.79 8.33
CA LYS A 68 0.24 2.98 7.42
C LYS A 68 -0.13 3.16 5.95
N VAL A 69 -1.43 3.21 5.65
CA VAL A 69 -1.92 3.47 4.28
C VAL A 69 -1.49 4.87 3.82
N LYS A 70 -1.56 5.90 4.70
CA LYS A 70 -1.08 7.25 4.40
C LYS A 70 0.42 7.29 4.13
N MET A 71 1.22 6.53 4.87
CA MET A 71 2.66 6.43 4.60
C MET A 71 2.90 5.77 3.23
N LEU A 72 2.23 4.65 2.94
CA LEU A 72 2.35 3.97 1.66
C LEU A 72 1.90 4.88 0.49
N SER A 73 0.82 5.64 0.66
CA SER A 73 0.34 6.56 -0.38
C SER A 73 1.28 7.73 -0.64
N ARG A 74 2.01 8.21 0.38
CA ARG A 74 3.09 9.19 0.20
C ARG A 74 4.22 8.59 -0.63
N VAL A 75 4.72 7.40 -0.28
CA VAL A 75 5.78 6.74 -1.05
C VAL A 75 5.37 6.57 -2.51
N LEU A 76 4.13 6.13 -2.75
CA LEU A 76 3.65 5.93 -4.13
C LEU A 76 3.45 7.25 -4.89
N LYS A 77 3.32 8.39 -4.23
CA LYS A 77 3.25 9.71 -4.89
C LYS A 77 4.64 10.27 -5.16
N SER A 78 5.53 10.26 -4.18
CA SER A 78 6.80 11.00 -4.22
C SER A 78 8.04 10.14 -4.42
N GLY A 79 7.95 8.82 -4.31
CA GLY A 79 9.13 7.93 -4.24
C GLY A 79 9.57 7.68 -2.80
N TRP A 80 10.46 6.70 -2.59
CA TRP A 80 10.91 6.30 -1.25
C TRP A 80 11.78 7.38 -0.59
N GLY A 81 12.67 8.02 -1.37
CA GLY A 81 13.64 9.00 -0.88
C GLY A 81 13.07 10.37 -0.48
N SER A 82 11.84 10.71 -0.88
CA SER A 82 11.20 11.99 -0.54
C SER A 82 10.42 11.98 0.77
N GLN A 83 10.63 10.93 1.58
CA GLN A 83 9.87 10.68 2.80
C GLN A 83 10.69 10.83 4.09
N LEU A 84 11.98 11.14 3.96
CA LEU A 84 12.88 11.56 5.04
C LEU A 84 12.74 13.05 5.31
#